data_AF-A0A7Y5KQA2-F1
#
_entry.id   AF-A0A7Y5KQA2-F1
#
_cell.length_a   1.000
_cell.length_b   1.000
_cell.length_c   1.000
_cell.angle_alpha   90.00
_cell.angle_beta   90.00
_cell.angle_gamma   90.00
#
_symmetry.space_group_name_H-M   'P 1'
#
loop_
_entity.id
_entity.type
_entity.pdbx_description
1 polymer ?
#
loop_
_entity_poly.entity_id
_entity_poly.type
_entity_poly.pdbx_seq_one_letter_code
_entity_poly.pdbx_strand_id
1 'polypeptide(L)'
;MATSFACVIYRTERVSERALSRGFAVALAGFDVHAPVILTAELRSIPGWSVAFYKSGLKVPAFEELDHACEVFEEELPPGLAVRDAVGTAEDAVYAVVYSDEVVHDDAWRFGERSLRRHFVREADDGVEAGEETLDESTVTPIDLDPDADDATVDARLKSHRGTTFVSNELRAAVLPALVGALFEADRRVPVRLVEPDAASIAEETRRLNRVLRRVDGRGAAPWPASCAGVAPPDAARTFVATYDFEDPSDPTDLYRELSIGRIEGTLHFMRASDVTRVETDAVWGAAAKAGLFPLATLASTALGGGGRPARLVGLAADGERLVLVDRDKGLLEAGPTFGELLFYLSLGFKTRDDIEEDVIGALMLRARVRTTRDESDGARR
;
A
#
# COMPACT_ATOMS: atom_id res chain seq x y z
N MET A 1 31.42 6.50 0.35
CA MET A 1 30.24 5.71 -0.03
C MET A 1 29.31 6.72 -0.64
N ALA A 2 28.91 6.48 -1.87
CA ALA A 2 27.94 7.33 -2.52
C ALA A 2 26.55 7.07 -1.89
N THR A 3 25.76 8.13 -1.76
CA THR A 3 24.49 8.21 -1.06
C THR A 3 23.36 8.48 -2.05
N SER A 4 22.48 7.50 -2.23
CA SER A 4 21.24 7.63 -2.99
C SER A 4 20.04 7.28 -2.11
N PHE A 5 18.95 8.04 -2.23
CA PHE A 5 17.71 7.76 -1.52
C PHE A 5 16.49 8.40 -2.20
N ALA A 6 15.32 7.82 -1.97
CA ALA A 6 14.03 8.45 -2.20
C ALA A 6 13.25 8.53 -0.88
N CYS A 7 12.62 9.66 -0.59
CA CYS A 7 11.97 9.87 0.69
C CYS A 7 10.79 10.84 0.66
N VAL A 8 9.93 10.72 1.66
CA VAL A 8 8.84 11.66 1.94
C VAL A 8 9.13 12.38 3.25
N ILE A 9 9.09 13.72 3.26
CA ILE A 9 9.29 14.58 4.43
C ILE A 9 7.94 15.14 4.88
N TYR A 10 7.64 15.02 6.17
CA TYR A 10 6.31 15.32 6.70
C TYR A 10 6.35 15.80 8.15
N ARG A 11 5.25 16.42 8.61
CA ARG A 11 5.08 16.80 10.03
C ARG A 11 4.62 15.63 10.88
N THR A 12 5.35 15.35 11.94
CA THR A 12 5.15 14.18 12.80
C THR A 12 3.76 14.14 13.44
N GLU A 13 3.23 15.30 13.87
CA GLU A 13 1.93 15.39 14.53
C GLU A 13 0.74 15.28 13.57
N ARG A 14 1.00 15.29 12.26
CA ARG A 14 -0.03 15.34 11.21
C ARG A 14 -0.14 14.05 10.43
N VAL A 15 0.99 13.45 10.09
CA VAL A 15 1.00 12.21 9.31
C VAL A 15 1.18 11.03 10.25
N SER A 16 0.08 10.33 10.48
CA SER A 16 0.12 9.05 11.20
C SER A 16 0.90 7.99 10.39
N GLU A 17 1.47 7.01 11.08
CA GLU A 17 2.10 5.85 10.44
C GLU A 17 1.14 5.15 9.46
N ARG A 18 -0.16 5.15 9.78
CA ARG A 18 -1.21 4.61 8.91
C ARG A 18 -1.38 5.42 7.62
N ALA A 19 -1.41 6.75 7.70
CA ALA A 19 -1.51 7.61 6.53
C ALA A 19 -0.27 7.44 5.63
N LEU A 20 0.91 7.32 6.26
CA LEU A 20 2.17 7.05 5.57
C LEU A 20 2.15 5.68 4.85
N SER A 21 1.83 4.61 5.59
CA SER A 21 1.71 3.24 5.07
C SER A 21 0.74 3.16 3.90
N ARG A 22 -0.46 3.76 4.05
CA ARG A 22 -1.49 3.80 3.01
C ARG A 22 -1.06 4.61 1.79
N GLY A 23 -0.48 5.79 1.98
CA GLY A 23 -0.05 6.65 0.87
C GLY A 23 1.00 5.96 -0.01
N PHE A 24 2.02 5.35 0.60
CA PHE A 24 2.97 4.53 -0.15
C PHE A 24 2.32 3.32 -0.80
N ALA A 25 1.37 2.66 -0.14
CA ALA A 25 0.70 1.51 -0.71
C ALA A 25 -0.16 1.86 -1.94
N VAL A 26 -0.69 3.08 -1.99
CA VAL A 26 -1.40 3.65 -3.14
C VAL A 26 -0.41 4.07 -4.24
N ALA A 27 0.69 4.75 -3.92
CA ALA A 27 1.67 5.14 -4.94
C ALA A 27 2.37 3.93 -5.59
N LEU A 28 2.60 2.87 -4.82
CA LEU A 28 3.23 1.64 -5.29
C LEU A 28 2.25 0.69 -5.96
N ALA A 29 1.01 1.10 -6.14
CA ALA A 29 -0.05 0.29 -6.68
C ALA A 29 0.34 -0.26 -8.08
N GLY A 30 0.79 0.62 -8.98
CA GLY A 30 1.18 0.25 -10.35
C GLY A 30 2.48 -0.55 -10.48
N PHE A 31 3.21 -0.78 -9.38
CA PHE A 31 4.58 -1.29 -9.42
C PHE A 31 4.69 -2.73 -8.88
N ASP A 32 5.54 -3.55 -9.51
CA ASP A 32 5.83 -4.91 -9.04
C ASP A 32 6.84 -4.91 -7.88
N VAL A 33 6.38 -4.43 -6.72
CA VAL A 33 7.19 -4.37 -5.49
C VAL A 33 6.66 -5.35 -4.45
N HIS A 34 7.45 -6.39 -4.18
CA HIS A 34 6.99 -7.54 -3.40
C HIS A 34 6.95 -7.28 -1.89
N ALA A 35 7.85 -6.46 -1.36
CA ALA A 35 7.96 -6.15 0.06
C ALA A 35 8.57 -4.76 0.29
N PRO A 36 7.92 -3.70 -0.22
CA PRO A 36 8.42 -2.35 0.01
C PRO A 36 8.44 -2.03 1.50
N VAL A 37 9.49 -1.35 1.93
CA VAL A 37 9.69 -0.95 3.31
C VAL A 37 9.88 0.55 3.35
N ILE A 38 9.26 1.18 4.34
CA ILE A 38 9.54 2.56 4.68
C ILE A 38 10.40 2.58 5.94
N LEU A 39 11.50 3.31 5.91
CA LEU A 39 12.33 3.57 7.09
C LEU A 39 12.06 4.99 7.57
N THR A 40 11.59 5.13 8.81
CA THR A 40 11.22 6.45 9.35
C THR A 40 12.25 6.96 10.34
N ALA A 41 12.54 8.26 10.33
CA ALA A 41 13.36 8.93 11.33
C ALA A 41 12.89 10.38 11.56
N GLU A 42 13.11 10.91 12.76
CA GLU A 42 12.92 12.35 13.02
C GLU A 42 14.10 13.15 12.43
N LEU A 43 13.80 14.31 11.83
CA LEU A 43 14.82 15.23 11.34
C LEU A 43 15.32 16.09 12.51
N ARG A 44 16.38 15.64 13.20
CA ARG A 44 16.89 16.30 14.42
C ARG A 44 17.20 17.80 14.26
N SER A 45 17.66 18.21 13.08
CA SER A 45 17.97 19.62 12.77
C SER A 45 16.74 20.43 12.34
N ILE A 46 15.57 19.80 12.18
CA ILE A 46 14.32 20.41 11.75
C ILE A 46 13.18 19.94 12.68
N PRO A 47 13.06 20.49 13.90
CA PRO A 47 12.12 20.00 14.91
C PRO A 47 10.67 19.94 14.41
N GLY A 48 9.96 18.86 14.74
CA GLY A 48 8.57 18.61 14.31
C GLY A 48 8.44 17.93 12.95
N TRP A 49 9.55 17.72 12.24
CA TRP A 49 9.57 17.02 10.96
C TRP A 49 10.17 15.62 11.08
N SER A 50 9.61 14.72 10.29
CA SER A 50 10.10 13.36 10.09
C SER A 50 10.31 13.10 8.61
N VAL A 51 11.08 12.06 8.33
CA VAL A 51 11.32 11.55 6.98
C VAL A 51 10.98 10.07 6.93
N ALA A 52 10.48 9.64 5.78
CA ALA A 52 10.16 8.27 5.41
C ALA A 52 10.94 7.88 4.16
N PHE A 53 12.02 7.11 4.33
CA PHE A 53 12.84 6.60 3.23
C PHE A 53 12.20 5.37 2.61
N TYR A 54 12.07 5.38 1.30
CA TYR A 54 11.57 4.26 0.52
C TYR A 54 12.67 3.25 0.21
N LYS A 55 12.32 1.97 0.29
CA LYS A 55 13.08 0.87 -0.30
C LYS A 55 12.11 -0.11 -0.96
N SER A 56 12.38 -0.48 -2.20
CA SER A 56 11.56 -1.43 -2.97
C SER A 56 11.57 -2.83 -2.35
N GLY A 57 12.69 -3.19 -1.70
CA GLY A 57 12.97 -4.54 -1.21
C GLY A 57 13.43 -5.51 -2.30
N LEU A 58 13.60 -5.03 -3.54
CA LEU A 58 14.19 -5.79 -4.63
C LEU A 58 15.68 -6.06 -4.34
N LYS A 59 16.16 -7.21 -4.82
CA LYS A 59 17.58 -7.59 -4.72
C LYS A 59 18.31 -7.19 -6.00
N VAL A 60 18.29 -5.91 -6.30
CA VAL A 60 18.87 -5.31 -7.51
C VAL A 60 20.10 -4.44 -7.14
N PRO A 61 20.98 -4.13 -8.11
CA PRO A 61 22.01 -3.11 -7.95
C PRO A 61 21.45 -1.75 -7.51
N ALA A 62 22.29 -0.92 -6.89
CA ALA A 62 21.88 0.38 -6.35
C ALA A 62 21.35 1.36 -7.41
N PHE A 63 21.90 1.33 -8.64
CA PHE A 63 21.41 2.17 -9.73
C PHE A 63 20.01 1.74 -10.20
N GLU A 64 19.72 0.44 -10.29
CA GLU A 64 18.38 -0.06 -10.64
C GLU A 64 17.35 0.27 -9.54
N GLU A 65 17.76 0.27 -8.27
CA GLU A 65 16.91 0.73 -7.16
C GLU A 65 16.62 2.23 -7.26
N LEU A 66 17.61 3.02 -7.68
CA LEU A 66 17.45 4.45 -7.91
C LEU A 66 16.52 4.72 -9.09
N ASP A 67 16.73 4.07 -10.23
CA ASP A 67 15.88 4.19 -11.43
C ASP A 67 14.42 3.86 -11.10
N HIS A 68 14.19 2.73 -10.41
CA HIS A 68 12.87 2.35 -9.92
C HIS A 68 12.27 3.41 -8.97
N ALA A 69 13.09 3.99 -8.08
CA ALA A 69 12.62 5.03 -7.18
C ALA A 69 12.29 6.34 -7.92
N CYS A 70 13.06 6.70 -8.95
CA CYS A 70 12.75 7.83 -9.84
C CYS A 70 11.40 7.62 -10.51
N GLU A 71 11.17 6.46 -11.13
CA GLU A 71 9.88 6.12 -11.75
C GLU A 71 8.72 6.29 -10.74
N VAL A 72 8.80 5.62 -9.58
CA VAL A 72 7.75 5.70 -8.54
C VAL A 72 7.46 7.13 -8.07
N PHE A 73 8.49 7.97 -7.97
CA PHE A 73 8.35 9.33 -7.43
C PHE A 73 8.02 10.39 -8.50
N GLU A 74 8.20 10.07 -9.78
CA GLU A 74 7.86 10.94 -10.91
C GLU A 74 6.48 10.62 -11.54
N GLU A 75 5.89 9.47 -11.24
CA GLU A 75 4.56 9.07 -11.72
C GLU A 75 3.41 10.04 -11.36
N GLU A 76 2.24 9.85 -11.98
CA GLU A 76 1.05 10.71 -11.78
C GLU A 76 0.59 10.78 -10.30
N LEU A 77 0.83 9.72 -9.52
CA LEU A 77 0.46 9.63 -8.11
C LEU A 77 1.67 9.26 -7.22
N PRO A 78 2.63 10.19 -7.02
CA PRO A 78 3.85 9.88 -6.31
C PRO A 78 3.61 9.74 -4.80
N PRO A 79 4.49 9.06 -4.05
CA PRO A 79 4.29 8.80 -2.62
C PRO A 79 3.98 10.04 -1.78
N GLY A 80 4.61 11.19 -2.05
CA GLY A 80 4.33 12.42 -1.33
C GLY A 80 2.89 12.93 -1.53
N LEU A 81 2.35 12.82 -2.75
CA LEU A 81 0.97 13.18 -3.06
C LEU A 81 -0.02 12.22 -2.40
N ALA A 82 0.20 10.92 -2.56
CA ALA A 82 -0.66 9.89 -1.98
C ALA A 82 -0.69 9.93 -0.45
N VAL A 83 0.45 10.21 0.19
CA VAL A 83 0.52 10.41 1.66
C VAL A 83 -0.25 11.66 2.08
N ARG A 84 -0.13 12.77 1.35
CA ARG A 84 -0.92 13.98 1.62
C ARG A 84 -2.42 13.70 1.55
N ASP A 85 -2.86 12.97 0.52
CA ASP A 85 -4.27 12.62 0.35
C ASP A 85 -4.77 11.66 1.44
N ALA A 86 -3.93 10.74 1.90
CA ALA A 86 -4.26 9.85 3.01
C ALA A 86 -4.43 10.56 4.36
N VAL A 87 -3.82 11.74 4.54
CA VAL A 87 -3.98 12.58 5.75
C VAL A 87 -5.31 13.35 5.70
N GLY A 88 -5.74 13.79 4.51
CA GLY A 88 -7.04 14.43 4.29
C GLY A 88 -7.19 15.85 4.87
N THR A 89 -6.10 16.48 5.33
CA THR A 89 -6.11 17.86 5.85
C THR A 89 -5.50 18.85 4.86
N ALA A 90 -6.16 19.99 4.67
CA ALA A 90 -5.89 20.99 3.64
C ALA A 90 -4.60 21.83 3.81
N GLU A 91 -4.04 21.97 5.01
CA GLU A 91 -3.07 23.08 5.25
C GLU A 91 -1.60 22.67 5.27
N ASP A 92 -1.26 21.39 5.39
CA ASP A 92 0.11 20.94 5.61
C ASP A 92 0.78 20.43 4.34
N ALA A 93 1.99 20.94 4.07
CA ALA A 93 2.80 20.49 2.94
C ALA A 93 3.51 19.17 3.25
N VAL A 94 3.44 18.24 2.32
CA VAL A 94 4.28 17.04 2.27
C VAL A 94 5.31 17.24 1.17
N TYR A 95 6.56 16.88 1.42
CA TYR A 95 7.62 16.93 0.40
C TYR A 95 8.02 15.53 -0.01
N ALA A 96 8.40 15.34 -1.25
CA ALA A 96 9.09 14.15 -1.71
C ALA A 96 10.44 14.54 -2.29
N VAL A 97 11.46 13.71 -2.11
CA VAL A 97 12.83 13.96 -2.60
C VAL A 97 13.41 12.67 -3.13
N VAL A 98 13.98 12.72 -4.33
CA VAL A 98 14.86 11.68 -4.89
C VAL A 98 16.24 12.32 -5.09
N TYR A 99 17.26 11.68 -4.55
CA TYR A 99 18.63 12.20 -4.54
C TYR A 99 19.64 11.11 -4.85
N SER A 100 20.65 11.44 -5.64
CA SER A 100 21.87 10.66 -5.81
C SER A 100 23.09 11.58 -5.90
N ASP A 101 24.20 11.14 -5.33
CA ASP A 101 25.54 11.68 -5.57
C ASP A 101 26.38 10.82 -6.54
N GLU A 102 25.87 9.66 -6.97
CA GLU A 102 26.52 8.79 -7.98
C GLU A 102 26.29 9.30 -9.39
N VAL A 103 25.09 9.83 -9.62
CA VAL A 103 24.67 10.51 -10.85
C VAL A 103 24.16 11.89 -10.47
N VAL A 104 24.19 12.84 -11.39
CA VAL A 104 23.60 14.16 -11.15
C VAL A 104 22.06 14.00 -11.12
N HIS A 105 21.49 13.72 -9.95
CA HIS A 105 20.04 13.63 -9.75
C HIS A 105 19.64 14.21 -8.39
N ASP A 106 18.83 15.26 -8.40
CA ASP A 106 18.31 15.93 -7.20
C ASP A 106 16.95 16.56 -7.52
N ASP A 107 15.90 15.77 -7.27
CA ASP A 107 14.51 16.10 -7.56
C ASP A 107 13.71 16.21 -6.27
N ALA A 108 12.93 17.28 -6.14
CA ALA A 108 12.04 17.45 -5.02
C ALA A 108 10.70 18.07 -5.39
N TRP A 109 9.65 17.52 -4.78
CA TRP A 109 8.29 18.01 -4.85
C TRP A 109 7.83 18.59 -3.52
N ARG A 110 6.92 19.57 -3.62
CA ARG A 110 6.09 20.09 -2.54
C ARG A 110 4.62 19.89 -2.92
N PHE A 111 3.92 19.11 -2.13
CA PHE A 111 2.48 18.85 -2.27
C PHE A 111 1.71 19.60 -1.19
N GLY A 112 0.88 20.56 -1.60
CA GLY A 112 -0.16 21.19 -0.76
C GLY A 112 -1.56 20.93 -1.34
N GLU A 113 -2.61 21.36 -0.65
CA GLU A 113 -4.01 21.09 -1.04
C GLU A 113 -4.36 21.48 -2.48
N ARG A 114 -3.83 22.60 -2.96
CA ARG A 114 -4.10 23.13 -4.31
C ARG A 114 -2.84 23.60 -5.02
N SER A 115 -1.69 23.14 -4.57
CA SER A 115 -0.41 23.56 -5.12
C SER A 115 0.52 22.38 -5.20
N LEU A 116 1.08 22.17 -6.39
CA LEU A 116 2.23 21.31 -6.62
C LEU A 116 3.38 22.22 -7.07
N ARG A 117 4.57 22.00 -6.53
CA ARG A 117 5.81 22.58 -7.04
C ARG A 117 6.89 21.52 -7.08
N ARG A 118 7.62 21.42 -8.18
CA ARG A 118 8.78 20.54 -8.35
C ARG A 118 9.99 21.38 -8.71
N HIS A 119 11.15 21.07 -8.14
CA HIS A 119 12.44 21.58 -8.58
C HIS A 119 13.36 20.39 -8.77
N PHE A 120 14.02 20.31 -9.91
CA PHE A 120 14.86 19.16 -10.22
C PHE A 120 16.13 19.55 -10.98
N VAL A 121 17.14 18.71 -10.79
CA VAL A 121 18.31 18.59 -11.66
C VAL A 121 18.49 17.11 -11.95
N ARG A 122 18.65 16.72 -13.22
CA ARG A 122 18.89 15.32 -13.60
C ARG A 122 19.79 15.19 -14.82
N GLU A 123 20.42 14.03 -14.98
CA GLU A 123 21.06 13.62 -16.24
C GLU A 123 19.98 13.20 -17.26
N ALA A 124 20.09 13.71 -18.48
CA ALA A 124 19.27 13.38 -19.64
C ALA A 124 20.16 12.99 -20.83
N ASP A 125 19.55 12.53 -21.92
CA ASP A 125 20.25 12.04 -23.11
C ASP A 125 21.25 13.05 -23.70
N ASP A 126 20.93 14.35 -23.62
CA ASP A 126 21.73 15.46 -24.16
C ASP A 126 22.59 16.18 -23.10
N GLY A 127 22.70 15.64 -21.89
CA GLY A 127 23.46 16.21 -20.77
C GLY A 127 22.60 16.52 -19.55
N VAL A 128 23.08 17.40 -18.66
CA VAL A 128 22.35 17.74 -17.43
C VAL A 128 21.27 18.77 -17.74
N GLU A 129 20.05 18.53 -17.23
CA GLU A 129 18.95 19.47 -17.29
C GLU A 129 18.47 19.86 -15.89
N ALA A 130 17.89 21.05 -15.81
CA ALA A 130 17.25 21.57 -14.62
C ALA A 130 15.84 22.05 -14.96
N GLY A 131 14.90 21.85 -14.05
CA GLY A 131 13.55 22.32 -14.28
C GLY A 131 12.78 22.70 -13.03
N GLU A 132 11.72 23.46 -13.28
CA GLU A 132 10.73 23.87 -12.29
C GLU A 132 9.35 23.56 -12.85
N GLU A 133 8.54 22.85 -12.07
CA GLU A 133 7.17 22.49 -12.47
C GLU A 133 6.16 22.93 -11.42
N THR A 134 5.00 23.35 -11.92
CA THR A 134 3.81 23.69 -11.15
C THR A 134 2.59 23.02 -11.81
N LEU A 135 1.39 23.24 -11.25
CA LEU A 135 0.17 22.71 -11.87
C LEU A 135 -0.11 23.30 -13.26
N ASP A 136 0.34 24.52 -13.53
CA ASP A 136 -0.03 25.28 -14.74
C ASP A 136 1.14 25.41 -15.74
N GLU A 137 2.39 25.32 -15.25
CA GLU A 137 3.59 25.63 -16.00
C GLU A 137 4.69 24.60 -15.70
N SER A 138 5.41 24.15 -16.73
CA SER A 138 6.65 23.38 -16.62
C SER A 138 7.73 24.06 -17.46
N THR A 139 8.89 24.29 -16.83
CA THR A 139 10.06 24.89 -17.47
C THR A 139 11.24 23.93 -17.31
N VAL A 140 11.86 23.55 -18.42
CA VAL A 140 13.06 22.72 -18.45
C VAL A 140 14.16 23.47 -19.20
N THR A 141 15.35 23.53 -18.62
CA THR A 141 16.49 24.26 -19.13
C THR A 141 17.72 23.34 -19.15
N PRO A 142 18.38 23.16 -20.30
CA PRO A 142 19.65 22.44 -20.35
C PRO A 142 20.72 23.24 -19.60
N ILE A 143 21.50 22.54 -18.79
CA ILE A 143 22.63 23.10 -18.05
C ILE A 143 23.93 22.70 -18.75
N ASP A 144 24.56 23.67 -19.39
CA ASP A 144 25.87 23.52 -19.98
C ASP A 144 26.93 23.33 -18.88
N LEU A 145 27.38 22.09 -18.69
CA LEU A 145 28.45 21.76 -17.77
C LEU A 145 29.74 21.59 -18.57
N ASP A 146 30.76 22.36 -18.17
CA ASP A 146 32.11 22.20 -18.72
C ASP A 146 32.67 20.85 -18.24
N PRO A 147 33.02 19.92 -19.15
CA PRO A 147 33.53 18.60 -18.79
C PRO A 147 34.87 18.66 -18.04
N ASP A 148 35.60 19.77 -18.14
CA ASP A 148 36.87 19.99 -17.44
C ASP A 148 36.70 20.76 -16.11
N ALA A 149 35.47 21.16 -15.74
CA ALA A 149 35.21 21.86 -14.49
C ALA A 149 35.37 20.95 -13.26
N ASP A 150 35.81 21.53 -12.14
CA ASP A 150 35.86 20.82 -10.87
C ASP A 150 34.46 20.67 -10.24
N ASP A 151 34.33 19.69 -9.34
CA ASP A 151 33.06 19.37 -8.65
C ASP A 151 32.44 20.58 -7.94
N ALA A 152 33.27 21.50 -7.43
CA ALA A 152 32.80 22.70 -6.74
C ALA A 152 32.15 23.71 -7.70
N THR A 153 32.70 23.85 -8.90
CA THR A 153 32.15 24.71 -9.95
C THR A 153 30.87 24.12 -10.51
N VAL A 154 30.82 22.80 -10.72
CA VAL A 154 29.61 22.07 -11.10
C VAL A 154 28.52 22.26 -10.04
N ASP A 155 28.83 22.01 -8.76
CA ASP A 155 27.84 22.14 -7.68
C ASP A 155 27.32 23.57 -7.54
N ALA A 156 28.19 24.58 -7.65
CA ALA A 156 27.78 25.98 -7.59
C ALA A 156 26.79 26.36 -8.72
N ARG A 157 26.93 25.75 -9.90
CA ARG A 157 26.07 25.98 -11.07
C ARG A 157 24.72 25.28 -10.93
N LEU A 158 24.68 24.10 -10.30
CA LEU A 158 23.46 23.32 -10.10
C LEU A 158 22.66 23.78 -8.87
N LYS A 159 23.32 24.38 -7.88
CA LYS A 159 22.77 24.65 -6.55
C LYS A 159 21.40 25.33 -6.54
N SER A 160 21.17 26.36 -7.35
CA SER A 160 19.88 27.08 -7.36
C SER A 160 18.73 26.25 -7.91
N HIS A 161 19.02 25.18 -8.65
CA HIS A 161 18.04 24.34 -9.32
C HIS A 161 17.74 23.05 -8.56
N ARG A 162 18.66 22.62 -7.67
CA ARG A 162 18.53 21.39 -6.88
C ARG A 162 17.24 21.35 -6.06
N GLY A 163 16.52 20.24 -6.13
CA GLY A 163 15.34 19.98 -5.30
C GLY A 163 15.62 20.12 -3.80
N THR A 164 16.75 19.60 -3.32
CA THR A 164 17.16 19.72 -1.92
C THR A 164 17.43 21.16 -1.48
N THR A 165 17.88 22.03 -2.40
CA THR A 165 18.04 23.47 -2.12
C THR A 165 16.67 24.15 -2.03
N PHE A 166 15.74 23.81 -2.92
CA PHE A 166 14.36 24.26 -2.84
C PHE A 166 13.70 23.88 -1.50
N VAL A 167 13.76 22.62 -1.10
CA VAL A 167 13.18 22.16 0.18
C VAL A 167 13.90 22.81 1.38
N SER A 168 15.22 23.04 1.28
CA SER A 168 15.97 23.75 2.32
C SER A 168 15.46 25.17 2.56
N ASN A 169 15.08 25.88 1.48
CA ASN A 169 14.51 27.21 1.57
C ASN A 169 13.09 27.18 2.18
N GLU A 170 12.25 26.22 1.77
CA GLU A 170 10.89 26.05 2.32
C GLU A 170 10.91 25.73 3.82
N LEU A 171 11.78 24.82 4.24
CA LEU A 171 11.92 24.39 5.64
C LEU A 171 12.84 25.30 6.46
N ARG A 172 13.51 26.26 5.82
CA ARG A 172 14.49 27.19 6.42
C ARG A 172 15.60 26.47 7.19
N ALA A 173 16.07 25.34 6.65
CA ALA A 173 17.09 24.51 7.25
C ALA A 173 17.88 23.76 6.17
N ALA A 174 19.11 23.33 6.47
CA ALA A 174 19.91 22.53 5.54
C ALA A 174 19.36 21.10 5.46
N VAL A 175 18.55 20.81 4.44
CA VAL A 175 17.79 19.56 4.34
C VAL A 175 18.65 18.37 3.94
N LEU A 176 19.53 18.51 2.95
CA LEU A 176 20.36 17.37 2.50
C LEU A 176 21.22 16.78 3.63
N PRO A 177 21.98 17.56 4.44
CA PRO A 177 22.68 17.03 5.60
C PRO A 177 21.76 16.38 6.64
N ALA A 178 20.55 16.91 6.82
CA ALA A 178 19.56 16.36 7.75
C ALA A 178 19.07 14.98 7.28
N LEU A 179 18.78 14.84 5.98
CA LEU A 179 18.35 13.59 5.36
C LEU A 179 19.46 12.53 5.41
N VAL A 180 20.68 12.90 5.05
CA VAL A 180 21.84 11.98 5.13
C VAL A 180 22.03 11.50 6.57
N GLY A 181 21.98 12.41 7.56
CA GLY A 181 22.04 12.02 8.97
C GLY A 181 20.92 11.08 9.38
N ALA A 182 19.68 11.39 8.99
CA ALA A 182 18.51 10.58 9.28
C ALA A 182 18.56 9.19 8.63
N LEU A 183 19.16 9.05 7.43
CA LEU A 183 19.30 7.76 6.75
C LEU A 183 20.13 6.75 7.56
N PHE A 184 21.14 7.21 8.30
CA PHE A 184 21.95 6.37 9.21
C PHE A 184 21.22 6.04 10.52
N GLU A 185 20.28 6.88 10.93
CA GLU A 185 19.49 6.70 12.15
C GLU A 185 18.18 5.94 11.91
N ALA A 186 17.71 5.84 10.66
CA ALA A 186 16.45 5.23 10.30
C ALA A 186 16.48 3.70 10.51
N ASP A 187 16.09 3.29 11.71
CA ASP A 187 16.01 1.89 12.14
C ASP A 187 14.56 1.37 12.18
N ARG A 188 13.60 2.27 12.37
CA ARG A 188 12.17 1.95 12.44
C ARG A 188 11.63 1.61 11.06
N ARG A 189 11.26 0.34 10.89
CA ARG A 189 10.63 -0.21 9.68
C ARG A 189 9.12 -0.12 9.80
N VAL A 190 8.49 0.53 8.83
CA VAL A 190 7.05 0.55 8.64
C VAL A 190 6.74 -0.35 7.42
N PRO A 191 6.01 -1.46 7.60
CA PRO A 191 5.56 -2.26 6.46
C PRO A 191 4.52 -1.48 5.67
N VAL A 192 4.61 -1.50 4.34
CA VAL A 192 3.65 -0.80 3.48
C VAL A 192 2.39 -1.63 3.31
N ARG A 193 1.26 -1.12 3.84
CA ARG A 193 -0.04 -1.80 3.82
C ARG A 193 -1.15 -0.85 3.38
N LEU A 194 -2.06 -1.35 2.55
CA LEU A 194 -3.28 -0.60 2.19
C LEU A 194 -4.23 -0.49 3.38
N VAL A 195 -4.36 -1.59 4.14
CA VAL A 195 -5.16 -1.67 5.36
C VAL A 195 -4.38 -2.50 6.38
N GLU A 196 -4.14 -1.91 7.55
CA GLU A 196 -3.51 -2.61 8.67
C GLU A 196 -4.49 -3.66 9.25
N PRO A 197 -3.99 -4.80 9.78
CA PRO A 197 -4.83 -5.87 10.32
C PRO A 197 -5.34 -5.56 11.74
N ASP A 198 -4.99 -4.41 12.32
CA ASP A 198 -5.46 -4.02 13.63
C ASP A 198 -6.97 -3.70 13.64
N ALA A 199 -7.58 -3.78 14.82
CA ALA A 199 -9.01 -3.58 14.99
C ALA A 199 -9.51 -2.21 14.50
N ALA A 200 -8.75 -1.13 14.71
CA ALA A 200 -9.21 0.20 14.30
C ALA A 200 -9.25 0.34 12.78
N SER A 201 -8.22 -0.17 12.10
CA SER A 201 -8.11 -0.16 10.64
C SER A 201 -9.18 -1.03 9.98
N ILE A 202 -9.40 -2.24 10.49
CA ILE A 202 -10.46 -3.14 10.01
C ILE A 202 -11.85 -2.54 10.25
N ALA A 203 -12.10 -1.94 11.42
CA ALA A 203 -13.38 -1.28 11.68
C ALA A 203 -13.63 -0.15 10.70
N GLU A 204 -12.65 0.73 10.48
CA GLU A 204 -12.80 1.86 9.55
C GLU A 204 -13.08 1.39 8.11
N GLU A 205 -12.33 0.41 7.62
CA GLU A 205 -12.54 -0.12 6.27
C GLU A 205 -13.90 -0.81 6.15
N THR A 206 -14.33 -1.54 7.19
CA THR A 206 -15.66 -2.15 7.24
C THR A 206 -16.78 -1.09 7.21
N ARG A 207 -16.62 0.04 7.91
CA ARG A 207 -17.57 1.16 7.83
C ARG A 207 -17.56 1.81 6.44
N ARG A 208 -16.40 1.90 5.79
CA ARG A 208 -16.31 2.38 4.39
C ARG A 208 -17.10 1.44 3.46
N LEU A 209 -16.91 0.14 3.58
CA LEU A 209 -17.66 -0.87 2.85
C LEU A 209 -19.18 -0.74 3.10
N ASN A 210 -19.61 -0.64 4.36
CA ASN A 210 -21.02 -0.44 4.69
C ASN A 210 -21.60 0.83 4.04
N ARG A 211 -20.87 1.96 4.06
CA ARG A 211 -21.30 3.21 3.41
C ARG A 211 -21.49 3.04 1.91
N VAL A 212 -20.55 2.39 1.23
CA VAL A 212 -20.61 2.12 -0.22
C VAL A 212 -21.82 1.25 -0.56
N LEU A 213 -22.12 0.28 0.30
CA LEU A 213 -23.29 -0.59 0.19
C LEU A 213 -24.59 0.03 0.72
N ARG A 214 -24.54 1.26 1.26
CA ARG A 214 -25.68 1.98 1.89
C ARG A 214 -26.30 1.20 3.06
N ARG A 215 -25.44 0.61 3.89
CA ARG A 215 -25.77 -0.21 5.06
C ARG A 215 -25.58 0.52 6.38
N VAL A 216 -26.01 -0.12 7.48
CA VAL A 216 -25.93 0.42 8.84
C VAL A 216 -24.93 -0.40 9.66
N ASP A 217 -23.91 0.26 10.20
CA ASP A 217 -22.85 -0.40 10.96
C ASP A 217 -23.40 -1.30 12.09
N GLY A 218 -22.92 -2.55 12.11
CA GLY A 218 -23.20 -3.54 13.15
C GLY A 218 -24.63 -4.10 13.17
N ARG A 219 -25.46 -3.75 12.19
CA ARG A 219 -26.85 -4.21 12.14
C ARG A 219 -26.91 -5.71 11.84
N GLY A 220 -27.65 -6.46 12.66
CA GLY A 220 -27.69 -7.93 12.57
C GLY A 220 -26.37 -8.64 12.96
N ALA A 221 -25.38 -7.91 13.47
CA ALA A 221 -24.10 -8.49 13.90
C ALA A 221 -24.30 -9.35 15.16
N ALA A 222 -24.29 -10.67 14.97
CA ALA A 222 -24.19 -11.63 16.07
C ALA A 222 -22.72 -12.00 16.28
N PRO A 223 -22.22 -12.02 17.53
CA PRO A 223 -20.86 -12.45 17.79
C PRO A 223 -20.68 -13.89 17.30
N TRP A 224 -19.56 -14.14 16.63
CA TRP A 224 -19.16 -15.49 16.28
C TRP A 224 -18.89 -16.34 17.55
N PRO A 225 -18.97 -17.68 17.45
CA PRO A 225 -18.54 -18.58 18.51
C PRO A 225 -17.14 -18.23 19.02
N ALA A 226 -16.88 -18.47 20.31
CA ALA A 226 -15.58 -18.22 20.92
C ALA A 226 -14.43 -19.01 20.26
N SER A 227 -14.75 -20.13 19.62
CA SER A 227 -13.84 -20.92 18.79
C SER A 227 -14.60 -21.72 17.74
N CYS A 228 -13.91 -22.12 16.67
CA CYS A 228 -14.36 -23.11 15.71
C CYS A 228 -13.28 -24.19 15.60
N ALA A 229 -13.61 -25.45 15.92
CA ALA A 229 -12.67 -26.57 15.93
C ALA A 229 -11.39 -26.29 16.77
N GLY A 230 -11.55 -25.57 17.88
CA GLY A 230 -10.47 -25.23 18.81
C GLY A 230 -9.66 -23.98 18.45
N VAL A 231 -9.95 -23.31 17.32
CA VAL A 231 -9.29 -22.06 16.92
C VAL A 231 -10.19 -20.87 17.28
N ALA A 232 -9.65 -19.90 18.02
CA ALA A 232 -10.36 -18.65 18.34
C ALA A 232 -10.34 -17.68 17.14
N PRO A 233 -11.38 -16.84 16.96
CA PRO A 233 -11.34 -15.83 15.90
C PRO A 233 -10.22 -14.82 16.15
N PRO A 234 -9.48 -14.37 15.12
CA PRO A 234 -8.57 -13.23 15.24
C PRO A 234 -9.30 -11.93 15.61
N ASP A 235 -8.61 -10.97 16.21
CA ASP A 235 -9.20 -9.65 16.56
C ASP A 235 -9.77 -8.92 15.34
N ALA A 236 -9.04 -8.94 14.21
CA ALA A 236 -9.50 -8.42 12.93
C ALA A 236 -10.89 -8.99 12.54
N ALA A 237 -11.04 -10.30 12.64
CA ALA A 237 -12.28 -11.00 12.33
C ALA A 237 -13.42 -10.62 13.29
N ARG A 238 -13.15 -10.58 14.61
CA ARG A 238 -14.14 -10.13 15.61
C ARG A 238 -14.61 -8.71 15.32
N THR A 239 -13.69 -7.81 15.02
CA THR A 239 -13.99 -6.40 14.77
C THR A 239 -14.76 -6.22 13.46
N PHE A 240 -14.40 -6.93 12.40
CA PHE A 240 -15.19 -6.99 11.17
C PHE A 240 -16.61 -7.42 11.46
N VAL A 241 -16.81 -8.54 12.16
CA VAL A 241 -18.16 -9.08 12.45
C VAL A 241 -18.99 -8.11 13.26
N ALA A 242 -18.40 -7.45 14.26
CA ALA A 242 -19.09 -6.46 15.09
C ALA A 242 -19.47 -5.19 14.32
N THR A 243 -18.78 -4.89 13.21
CA THR A 243 -18.95 -3.64 12.45
C THR A 243 -19.77 -3.84 11.17
N TYR A 244 -19.70 -5.01 10.54
CA TYR A 244 -20.38 -5.30 9.28
C TYR A 244 -21.89 -5.48 9.48
N ASP A 245 -22.67 -5.06 8.48
CA ASP A 245 -24.12 -5.22 8.48
C ASP A 245 -24.52 -6.56 7.85
N PHE A 246 -25.13 -7.43 8.66
CA PHE A 246 -25.55 -8.80 8.32
C PHE A 246 -27.08 -8.98 8.22
N GLU A 247 -27.89 -7.93 8.38
CA GLU A 247 -29.33 -8.07 8.68
C GLU A 247 -30.14 -8.81 7.60
N ASP A 248 -29.81 -8.68 6.31
CA ASP A 248 -30.52 -9.37 5.23
C ASP A 248 -29.64 -10.43 4.53
N PRO A 249 -29.80 -11.73 4.86
CA PRO A 249 -29.05 -12.83 4.23
C PRO A 249 -29.48 -13.13 2.80
N SER A 250 -30.59 -12.56 2.33
CA SER A 250 -31.07 -12.67 0.96
C SER A 250 -30.69 -11.46 0.10
N ASP A 251 -30.08 -10.45 0.72
CA ASP A 251 -29.66 -9.24 0.03
C ASP A 251 -28.60 -9.59 -1.03
N PRO A 252 -28.87 -9.37 -2.32
CA PRO A 252 -27.89 -9.62 -3.37
C PRO A 252 -26.62 -8.77 -3.23
N THR A 253 -26.63 -7.71 -2.41
CA THR A 253 -25.42 -6.95 -2.07
C THR A 253 -24.55 -7.61 -1.01
N ASP A 254 -25.07 -8.61 -0.27
CA ASP A 254 -24.33 -9.47 0.67
C ASP A 254 -23.65 -10.65 -0.07
N LEU A 255 -23.84 -10.69 -1.39
CA LEU A 255 -23.22 -11.61 -2.32
C LEU A 255 -22.30 -10.80 -3.23
N TYR A 256 -21.01 -10.86 -2.97
CA TYR A 256 -20.01 -10.22 -3.81
C TYR A 256 -19.72 -11.13 -5.00
N ARG A 257 -20.38 -10.85 -6.13
CA ARG A 257 -20.33 -11.68 -7.33
C ARG A 257 -19.13 -11.35 -8.20
N GLU A 258 -18.65 -12.35 -8.93
CA GLU A 258 -17.63 -12.17 -9.98
C GLU A 258 -16.34 -11.51 -9.47
N LEU A 259 -15.98 -11.79 -8.20
CA LEU A 259 -14.68 -11.41 -7.68
C LEU A 259 -13.58 -12.14 -8.45
N SER A 260 -12.47 -11.44 -8.64
CA SER A 260 -11.28 -11.95 -9.33
C SER A 260 -10.02 -11.31 -8.74
N ILE A 261 -9.78 -11.52 -7.44
CA ILE A 261 -8.58 -11.02 -6.75
C ILE A 261 -7.77 -12.19 -6.19
N GLY A 262 -6.57 -12.43 -6.73
CA GLY A 262 -5.78 -13.61 -6.41
C GLY A 262 -6.55 -14.90 -6.71
N ARG A 263 -6.66 -15.80 -5.73
CA ARG A 263 -7.49 -17.03 -5.80
C ARG A 263 -8.92 -16.83 -5.27
N ILE A 264 -9.27 -15.63 -4.78
CA ILE A 264 -10.64 -15.29 -4.40
C ILE A 264 -11.43 -14.98 -5.66
N GLU A 265 -11.86 -16.06 -6.31
CA GLU A 265 -12.59 -16.04 -7.58
C GLU A 265 -14.01 -16.59 -7.41
N GLY A 266 -15.00 -15.78 -7.78
CA GLY A 266 -16.41 -16.17 -7.80
C GLY A 266 -17.30 -15.31 -6.90
N THR A 267 -18.28 -15.95 -6.27
CA THR A 267 -19.23 -15.28 -5.37
C THR A 267 -18.81 -15.49 -3.92
N LEU A 268 -18.34 -14.43 -3.26
CA LEU A 268 -17.95 -14.44 -1.85
C LEU A 268 -19.14 -14.10 -0.96
N HIS A 269 -19.26 -14.85 0.13
CA HIS A 269 -20.25 -14.63 1.18
C HIS A 269 -19.60 -14.74 2.56
N PHE A 270 -19.60 -13.65 3.33
CA PHE A 270 -19.08 -13.64 4.70
C PHE A 270 -19.95 -14.50 5.62
N MET A 271 -19.32 -15.29 6.49
CA MET A 271 -20.02 -16.23 7.34
C MET A 271 -20.73 -15.53 8.50
N ARG A 272 -21.94 -16.01 8.82
CA ARG A 272 -22.63 -15.65 10.07
C ARG A 272 -22.24 -16.63 11.18
N ALA A 273 -22.62 -16.32 12.42
CA ALA A 273 -22.35 -17.20 13.58
C ALA A 273 -22.89 -18.63 13.39
N SER A 274 -24.03 -18.78 12.71
CA SER A 274 -24.60 -20.08 12.34
C SER A 274 -23.75 -20.84 11.32
N ASP A 275 -23.13 -20.14 10.37
CA ASP A 275 -22.26 -20.76 9.35
C ASP A 275 -20.97 -21.26 9.97
N VAL A 276 -20.36 -20.47 10.86
CA VAL A 276 -19.15 -20.88 11.60
C VAL A 276 -19.40 -22.16 12.40
N THR A 277 -20.54 -22.23 13.11
CA THR A 277 -20.94 -23.45 13.84
C THR A 277 -21.13 -24.65 12.91
N ARG A 278 -21.67 -24.43 11.71
CA ARG A 278 -21.87 -25.51 10.72
C ARG A 278 -20.55 -26.02 10.17
N VAL A 279 -19.60 -25.12 9.89
CA VAL A 279 -18.27 -25.43 9.34
C VAL A 279 -17.43 -26.27 10.30
N GLU A 280 -17.64 -26.15 11.61
CA GLU A 280 -16.95 -26.98 12.60
C GLU A 280 -17.15 -28.49 12.35
N THR A 281 -18.27 -28.87 11.76
CA THR A 281 -18.59 -30.26 11.41
C THR A 281 -18.13 -30.67 10.01
N ASP A 282 -17.57 -29.75 9.20
CA ASP A 282 -17.05 -30.05 7.87
C ASP A 282 -15.66 -30.74 7.99
N ALA A 283 -15.57 -31.96 7.47
CA ALA A 283 -14.34 -32.77 7.51
C ALA A 283 -13.14 -32.07 6.85
N VAL A 284 -13.39 -31.22 5.86
CA VAL A 284 -12.34 -30.48 5.13
C VAL A 284 -11.77 -29.38 6.01
N TRP A 285 -12.60 -28.78 6.86
CA TRP A 285 -12.18 -27.71 7.77
C TRP A 285 -11.24 -28.22 8.87
N GLY A 286 -11.35 -29.47 9.27
CA GLY A 286 -10.51 -30.05 10.32
C GLY A 286 -9.00 -29.94 10.05
N ALA A 287 -8.58 -29.98 8.79
CA ALA A 287 -7.18 -29.76 8.42
C ALA A 287 -6.78 -28.27 8.49
N ALA A 288 -7.65 -27.36 8.07
CA ALA A 288 -7.46 -25.92 8.15
C ALA A 288 -7.35 -25.43 9.61
N ALA A 289 -8.21 -25.95 10.49
CA ALA A 289 -8.19 -25.63 11.92
C ALA A 289 -6.86 -26.06 12.59
N LYS A 290 -6.30 -27.21 12.21
CA LYS A 290 -4.97 -27.64 12.69
C LYS A 290 -3.84 -26.71 12.25
N ALA A 291 -4.01 -26.02 11.12
CA ALA A 291 -3.10 -24.98 10.66
C ALA A 291 -3.36 -23.60 11.31
N GLY A 292 -4.28 -23.52 12.28
CA GLY A 292 -4.60 -22.30 13.02
C GLY A 292 -5.49 -21.32 12.25
N LEU A 293 -6.27 -21.80 11.27
CA LEU A 293 -7.17 -20.97 10.48
C LEU A 293 -8.56 -20.89 11.13
N PHE A 294 -9.14 -19.68 11.14
CA PHE A 294 -10.52 -19.43 11.55
C PHE A 294 -11.41 -19.18 10.32
N PRO A 295 -12.63 -19.75 10.24
CA PRO A 295 -13.46 -19.62 9.04
C PRO A 295 -14.05 -18.22 8.91
N LEU A 296 -13.88 -17.61 7.74
CA LEU A 296 -14.28 -16.22 7.47
C LEU A 296 -15.43 -16.13 6.48
N ALA A 297 -15.33 -16.86 5.37
CA ALA A 297 -16.26 -16.71 4.24
C ALA A 297 -16.38 -18.01 3.44
N THR A 298 -17.45 -18.11 2.65
CA THR A 298 -17.63 -19.13 1.62
C THR A 298 -17.45 -18.51 0.24
N LEU A 299 -16.93 -19.29 -0.70
CA LEU A 299 -16.68 -18.87 -2.06
C LEU A 299 -17.34 -19.86 -3.02
N ALA A 300 -18.45 -19.45 -3.62
CA ALA A 300 -19.16 -20.23 -4.64
C ALA A 300 -18.62 -19.91 -6.03
N SER A 301 -18.52 -20.90 -6.92
CA SER A 301 -18.18 -20.65 -8.32
C SER A 301 -19.29 -19.87 -9.02
N THR A 302 -18.93 -18.90 -9.86
CA THR A 302 -19.89 -18.11 -10.64
C THR A 302 -20.60 -18.99 -11.68
N ALA A 303 -21.93 -18.87 -11.72
CA ALA A 303 -22.85 -19.79 -12.39
C ALA A 303 -22.95 -19.63 -13.92
N LEU A 304 -21.97 -19.02 -14.61
CA LEU A 304 -21.97 -18.96 -16.07
C LEU A 304 -21.43 -20.23 -16.74
N GLY A 305 -20.92 -21.20 -15.97
CA GLY A 305 -20.36 -22.45 -16.49
C GLY A 305 -20.75 -23.68 -15.70
N GLY A 306 -22.05 -23.99 -15.58
CA GLY A 306 -22.65 -25.34 -15.52
C GLY A 306 -22.07 -26.47 -14.64
N GLY A 307 -21.09 -26.21 -13.77
CA GLY A 307 -20.40 -27.22 -12.96
C GLY A 307 -20.54 -26.92 -11.49
N GLY A 308 -21.34 -27.74 -10.78
CA GLY A 308 -21.58 -27.64 -9.34
C GLY A 308 -20.35 -28.03 -8.51
N ARG A 309 -19.25 -27.26 -8.61
CA ARG A 309 -18.15 -27.38 -7.67
C ARG A 309 -18.66 -26.95 -6.28
N PRO A 310 -18.36 -27.73 -5.22
CA PRO A 310 -18.73 -27.35 -3.87
C PRO A 310 -18.09 -26.00 -3.53
N ALA A 311 -18.82 -25.17 -2.76
CA ALA A 311 -18.29 -23.89 -2.30
C ALA A 311 -16.97 -24.11 -1.54
N ARG A 312 -15.94 -23.36 -1.91
CA ARG A 312 -14.65 -23.34 -1.22
C ARG A 312 -14.78 -22.51 0.06
N LEU A 313 -13.96 -22.79 1.06
CA LEU A 313 -13.96 -22.03 2.32
C LEU A 313 -12.76 -21.08 2.33
N VAL A 314 -12.94 -19.90 2.90
CA VAL A 314 -11.86 -18.92 3.11
C VAL A 314 -11.58 -18.86 4.60
N GLY A 315 -10.33 -19.13 4.97
CA GLY A 315 -9.84 -19.03 6.34
C GLY A 315 -8.98 -17.80 6.56
N LEU A 316 -9.05 -17.25 7.76
CA LEU A 316 -8.19 -16.19 8.25
C LEU A 316 -7.18 -16.78 9.25
N ALA A 317 -5.90 -16.49 9.05
CA ALA A 317 -4.86 -16.91 9.98
C ALA A 317 -4.90 -16.12 11.30
N ALA A 318 -4.24 -16.64 12.33
CA ALA A 318 -4.18 -16.03 13.65
C ALA A 318 -3.59 -14.60 13.67
N ASP A 319 -2.79 -14.23 12.66
CA ASP A 319 -2.26 -12.88 12.47
C ASP A 319 -3.34 -11.85 12.08
N GLY A 320 -4.55 -12.28 11.73
CA GLY A 320 -5.65 -11.40 11.32
C GLY A 320 -5.48 -10.80 9.92
N GLU A 321 -4.46 -11.22 9.18
CA GLU A 321 -4.08 -10.64 7.89
C GLU A 321 -4.19 -11.68 6.76
N ARG A 322 -3.64 -12.87 6.98
CA ARG A 322 -3.43 -13.83 5.89
C ARG A 322 -4.70 -14.61 5.57
N LEU A 323 -5.11 -14.54 4.30
CA LEU A 323 -6.24 -15.31 3.78
C LEU A 323 -5.76 -16.59 3.11
N VAL A 324 -6.41 -17.70 3.46
CA VAL A 324 -6.12 -19.02 2.91
C VAL A 324 -7.39 -19.60 2.31
N LEU A 325 -7.31 -20.07 1.07
CA LEU A 325 -8.36 -20.81 0.42
C LEU A 325 -8.25 -22.29 0.81
N VAL A 326 -9.31 -22.82 1.40
CA VAL A 326 -9.43 -24.23 1.75
C VAL A 326 -10.20 -24.92 0.62
N ASP A 327 -9.44 -25.62 -0.21
CA ASP A 327 -9.91 -26.37 -1.36
C ASP A 327 -9.91 -27.87 -1.04
N ARG A 328 -10.97 -28.57 -1.42
CA ARG A 328 -11.11 -30.01 -1.13
C ARG A 328 -10.07 -30.86 -1.86
N ASP A 329 -9.70 -30.45 -3.06
CA ASP A 329 -8.84 -31.21 -3.96
C ASP A 329 -7.38 -30.75 -3.84
N LYS A 330 -7.17 -29.46 -3.61
CA LYS A 330 -5.83 -28.83 -3.57
C LYS A 330 -5.31 -28.55 -2.16
N GLY A 331 -6.12 -28.75 -1.13
CA GLY A 331 -5.74 -28.47 0.26
C GLY A 331 -5.76 -26.98 0.59
N LEU A 332 -4.77 -26.53 1.36
CA LEU A 332 -4.65 -25.14 1.81
C LEU A 332 -3.80 -24.36 0.81
N LEU A 333 -4.37 -23.32 0.21
CA LEU A 333 -3.69 -22.47 -0.77
C LEU A 333 -3.70 -21.03 -0.29
N GLU A 334 -2.58 -20.32 -0.44
CA GLU A 334 -2.57 -18.88 -0.17
C GLU A 334 -3.56 -18.16 -1.09
N ALA A 335 -4.46 -17.35 -0.52
CA ALA A 335 -5.53 -16.72 -1.30
C ALA A 335 -5.02 -15.58 -2.20
N GLY A 336 -3.92 -14.91 -1.81
CA GLY A 336 -3.38 -13.76 -2.52
C GLY A 336 -3.57 -12.45 -1.75
N PRO A 337 -4.79 -11.88 -1.68
CA PRO A 337 -5.00 -10.65 -0.92
C PRO A 337 -4.92 -10.91 0.58
N THR A 338 -4.54 -9.88 1.35
CA THR A 338 -4.77 -9.87 2.80
C THR A 338 -6.24 -9.62 3.11
N PHE A 339 -6.66 -9.83 4.35
CA PHE A 339 -8.03 -9.56 4.76
C PHE A 339 -8.38 -8.07 4.61
N GLY A 340 -7.49 -7.19 5.02
CA GLY A 340 -7.66 -5.74 4.84
C GLY A 340 -7.74 -5.33 3.38
N GLU A 341 -6.90 -5.89 2.50
CA GLU A 341 -6.95 -5.65 1.06
C GLU A 341 -8.24 -6.15 0.42
N LEU A 342 -8.77 -7.30 0.87
CA LEU A 342 -10.07 -7.78 0.43
C LEU A 342 -11.18 -6.79 0.81
N LEU A 343 -11.22 -6.32 2.07
CA LEU A 343 -12.22 -5.33 2.49
C LEU A 343 -12.10 -4.02 1.69
N PHE A 344 -10.87 -3.56 1.47
CA PHE A 344 -10.60 -2.38 0.68
C PHE A 344 -11.08 -2.54 -0.75
N TYR A 345 -10.72 -3.64 -1.42
CA TYR A 345 -11.18 -3.97 -2.77
C TYR A 345 -12.72 -3.96 -2.86
N LEU A 346 -13.42 -4.55 -1.90
CA LEU A 346 -14.89 -4.56 -1.87
C LEU A 346 -15.48 -3.16 -1.65
N SER A 347 -14.78 -2.28 -0.94
CA SER A 347 -15.21 -0.91 -0.67
C SER A 347 -15.07 0.04 -1.87
N LEU A 348 -14.26 -0.30 -2.87
CA LEU A 348 -14.12 0.52 -4.09
C LEU A 348 -15.40 0.51 -4.96
N GLY A 349 -16.34 -0.40 -4.69
CA GLY A 349 -17.61 -0.47 -5.41
C GLY A 349 -17.47 -0.90 -6.87
N PHE A 350 -18.60 -1.02 -7.57
CA PHE A 350 -18.67 -1.55 -8.95
C PHE A 350 -19.34 -0.60 -9.95
N LYS A 351 -19.87 0.56 -9.52
CA LYS A 351 -20.77 1.38 -10.36
C LYS A 351 -20.24 2.76 -10.73
N THR A 352 -19.25 3.28 -10.03
CA THR A 352 -18.64 4.59 -10.28
C THR A 352 -17.22 4.50 -9.76
N ARG A 353 -16.24 4.35 -10.66
CA ARG A 353 -14.83 4.35 -10.33
C ARG A 353 -14.16 5.47 -11.12
N ASP A 354 -13.29 6.22 -10.46
CA ASP A 354 -12.36 7.10 -11.15
C ASP A 354 -11.10 6.32 -11.58
N ASP A 355 -10.26 6.97 -12.38
CA ASP A 355 -9.06 6.33 -12.94
C ASP A 355 -8.11 5.85 -11.81
N ILE A 356 -8.03 6.61 -10.72
CA ILE A 356 -7.24 6.26 -9.53
C ILE A 356 -7.78 4.99 -8.86
N GLU A 357 -9.10 4.85 -8.72
CA GLU A 357 -9.72 3.65 -8.16
C GLU A 357 -9.49 2.42 -9.05
N GLU A 358 -9.48 2.56 -10.37
CA GLU A 358 -9.14 1.47 -11.30
C GLU A 358 -7.64 1.07 -11.21
N ASP A 359 -6.74 2.04 -11.09
CA ASP A 359 -5.29 1.76 -10.91
C ASP A 359 -5.02 1.02 -9.60
N VAL A 360 -5.67 1.44 -8.52
CA VAL A 360 -5.57 0.77 -7.22
C VAL A 360 -6.17 -0.65 -7.28
N ILE A 361 -7.19 -0.90 -8.10
CA ILE A 361 -7.70 -2.25 -8.35
C ILE A 361 -6.67 -3.09 -9.10
N GLY A 362 -6.12 -2.57 -10.20
CA GLY A 362 -5.10 -3.26 -11.00
C GLY A 362 -3.90 -3.68 -10.15
N ALA A 363 -3.47 -2.80 -9.27
CA ALA A 363 -2.44 -3.02 -8.28
C ALA A 363 -2.75 -4.12 -7.26
N LEU A 364 -3.95 -4.07 -6.67
CA LEU A 364 -4.41 -5.09 -5.72
C LEU A 364 -4.43 -6.46 -6.38
N MET A 365 -4.87 -6.53 -7.63
CA MET A 365 -4.85 -7.77 -8.42
C MET A 365 -3.43 -8.26 -8.67
N LEU A 366 -2.49 -7.36 -9.03
CA LEU A 366 -1.09 -7.71 -9.26
C LEU A 366 -0.42 -8.23 -7.97
N ARG A 367 -0.57 -7.52 -6.86
CA ARG A 367 -0.03 -7.92 -5.54
C ARG A 367 -0.59 -9.26 -5.09
N ALA A 368 -1.89 -9.47 -5.25
CA ALA A 368 -2.53 -10.75 -4.93
C ALA A 368 -1.98 -11.88 -5.81
N ARG A 369 -1.78 -11.64 -7.11
CA ARG A 369 -1.20 -12.62 -8.06
C ARG A 369 0.24 -12.98 -7.73
N VAL A 370 1.08 -12.00 -7.42
CA VAL A 370 2.47 -12.23 -7.03
C VAL A 370 2.56 -13.18 -5.83
N ARG A 371 1.75 -12.93 -4.79
CA ARG A 371 1.74 -13.79 -3.59
C ARG A 371 1.28 -15.23 -3.89
N THR A 372 0.33 -15.42 -4.80
CA THR A 372 -0.13 -16.77 -5.16
C THR A 372 0.88 -17.54 -6.01
N THR A 373 1.66 -16.86 -6.85
CA THR A 373 2.73 -17.50 -7.66
C THR A 373 3.94 -17.93 -6.83
N ARG A 374 4.26 -17.20 -5.75
CA ARG A 374 5.36 -17.59 -4.85
C ARG A 374 5.08 -18.90 -4.12
N ASP A 375 3.84 -19.10 -3.65
CA ASP A 375 3.41 -20.34 -3.00
C ASP A 375 3.59 -21.56 -3.92
N GLU A 376 3.34 -21.39 -5.23
CA GLU A 376 3.57 -22.44 -6.24
C GLU A 376 5.06 -22.74 -6.44
N SER A 377 5.92 -21.72 -6.38
CA SER A 377 7.38 -21.87 -6.53
C SER A 377 8.05 -22.50 -5.30
N ASP A 378 7.56 -22.22 -4.09
CA ASP A 378 8.06 -22.80 -2.83
C ASP A 378 7.48 -24.20 -2.59
N GLY A 379 6.25 -24.47 -3.06
CA GLY A 379 5.63 -25.80 -3.07
C GLY A 379 6.27 -26.77 -4.05
N ALA A 380 6.81 -26.31 -5.18
CA ALA A 380 7.55 -27.15 -6.14
C ALA A 380 8.99 -27.51 -5.70
N ARG A 381 9.48 -26.90 -4.61
CA ARG A 381 10.82 -27.13 -4.03
C ARG A 381 10.81 -28.00 -2.78
N ARG A 382 9.65 -28.48 -2.34
CA ARG A 382 9.47 -29.45 -1.25
C ARG A 382 9.00 -30.77 -1.83
#